data_AF-A0A925QMX5-F1
#
_entry.id   AF-A0A925QMX5-F1
#
_cell.length_a   1.000
_cell.length_b   1.000
_cell.length_c   1.000
_cell.angle_alpha   90.00
_cell.angle_beta   90.00
_cell.angle_gamma   90.00
#
_symmetry.space_group_name_H-M   'P 1'
#
loop_
_entity.id
_entity.type
_entity.pdbx_description
1 polymer ?
#
loop_
_entity_poly.entity_id
_entity_poly.type
_entity_poly.pdbx_seq_one_letter_code
_entity_poly.pdbx_strand_id
1 'polypeptide(L)'
;MRLSELADTLRASRGFAHKRDIAGAIAQLRGAGHVQVQGAGIAQVRNGDDCAAIPDGDGHLLFAIEGFVEDFVAQMPWFAGYCGVMVNLSDIAAMGGRAIAVVDALWSTDAAHAAPVLQG
;
A
#
# COMPACT_ATOMS: atom_id res chain seq x y z
N MET A 1 -0.79 -31.14 1.64
CA MET A 1 -0.55 -30.00 0.73
C MET A 1 0.95 -29.82 0.57
N ARG A 2 1.47 -29.89 -0.67
CA ARG A 2 2.87 -29.61 -1.01
C ARG A 2 3.09 -28.09 -1.08
N LEU A 3 4.34 -27.64 -0.91
CA LEU A 3 4.67 -26.20 -1.00
C LEU A 3 4.24 -25.59 -2.35
N SER A 4 4.40 -26.34 -3.45
CA SER A 4 3.96 -25.91 -4.78
C SER A 4 2.44 -25.69 -4.85
N GLU A 5 1.66 -26.62 -4.27
CA GLU A 5 0.19 -26.53 -4.22
C GLU A 5 -0.27 -25.32 -3.41
N LEU A 6 0.41 -25.04 -2.29
CA LEU A 6 0.15 -23.84 -1.49
C LEU A 6 0.49 -22.56 -2.28
N ALA A 7 1.65 -22.50 -2.92
CA ALA A 7 2.07 -21.35 -3.70
C ALA A 7 1.09 -21.05 -4.85
N ASP A 8 0.62 -22.09 -5.53
CA ASP A 8 -0.37 -21.96 -6.60
C ASP A 8 -1.73 -21.51 -6.07
N THR A 9 -2.14 -22.04 -4.92
CA THR A 9 -3.37 -21.61 -4.22
C THR A 9 -3.30 -20.13 -3.82
N LEU A 10 -2.19 -19.69 -3.22
CA LEU A 10 -1.99 -18.30 -2.82
C LEU A 10 -1.95 -17.37 -4.04
N ARG A 11 -1.26 -17.76 -5.11
CA ARG A 11 -1.19 -16.98 -6.36
C ARG A 11 -2.56 -16.81 -7.01
N ALA A 12 -3.42 -17.82 -6.90
CA ALA A 12 -4.79 -17.78 -7.41
C ALA A 12 -5.78 -17.07 -6.48
N SER A 13 -5.39 -16.75 -5.24
CA SER A 13 -6.27 -16.12 -4.26
C SER A 13 -6.63 -14.69 -4.65
N ARG A 14 -7.79 -14.22 -4.18
CA ARG A 14 -8.28 -12.83 -4.34
C ARG A 14 -7.21 -11.79 -3.99
N GLY A 15 -6.48 -11.99 -2.90
CA GLY A 15 -5.48 -11.05 -2.39
C GLY A 15 -4.31 -10.80 -3.34
N PHE A 16 -3.88 -11.81 -4.09
CA PHE A 16 -2.82 -11.67 -5.11
C PHE A 16 -3.39 -11.33 -6.49
N ALA A 17 -4.53 -11.91 -6.85
CA ALA A 17 -5.14 -11.72 -8.16
C ALA A 17 -5.54 -10.25 -8.40
N HIS A 18 -6.12 -9.58 -7.40
CA HIS A 18 -6.57 -8.18 -7.49
C HIS A 18 -5.40 -7.19 -7.65
N LYS A 19 -4.19 -7.52 -7.19
CA LYS A 19 -3.01 -6.65 -7.39
C LYS A 19 -2.65 -6.51 -8.87
N ARG A 20 -3.11 -7.42 -9.74
CA ARG A 20 -2.93 -7.29 -11.20
C ARG A 20 -3.72 -6.14 -11.79
N ASP A 21 -4.85 -5.77 -11.19
CA ASP A 21 -5.72 -4.69 -11.69
C ASP A 21 -5.04 -3.32 -11.58
N ILE A 22 -4.09 -3.17 -10.64
CA ILE A 22 -3.23 -1.99 -10.49
C ILE A 22 -2.48 -1.69 -11.80
N ALA A 23 -2.05 -2.71 -12.54
CA ALA A 23 -1.36 -2.51 -13.81
C ALA A 23 -2.24 -1.78 -14.83
N GLY A 24 -3.55 -2.11 -14.86
CA GLY A 24 -4.53 -1.44 -15.71
C GLY A 24 -4.74 0.03 -15.29
N ALA A 25 -4.90 0.28 -13.99
CA ALA A 25 -5.05 1.63 -13.45
C ALA A 25 -3.82 2.51 -13.77
N ILE A 26 -2.61 2.00 -13.55
CA ILE A 26 -1.36 2.69 -13.87
C ILE A 26 -1.25 2.99 -15.37
N ALA A 27 -1.64 2.05 -16.25
CA ALA A 27 -1.64 2.29 -17.69
C ALA A 27 -2.57 3.46 -18.08
N GLN A 28 -3.77 3.53 -17.48
CA GLN A 28 -4.71 4.63 -17.73
C GLN A 28 -4.17 5.97 -17.20
N LEU A 29 -3.65 6.00 -15.97
CA LEU A 29 -3.08 7.21 -15.38
C LEU A 29 -1.87 7.73 -16.16
N ARG A 30 -1.05 6.83 -16.72
CA ARG A 30 0.03 7.19 -17.66
C ARG A 30 -0.52 7.77 -18.95
N GLY A 31 -1.55 7.15 -19.54
CA GLY A 31 -2.21 7.65 -20.74
C GLY A 31 -2.82 9.04 -20.57
N ALA A 32 -3.28 9.36 -19.37
CA ALA A 32 -3.80 10.67 -18.99
C ALA A 32 -2.70 11.69 -18.58
N GLY A 33 -1.43 11.29 -18.56
CA GLY A 33 -0.31 12.16 -18.17
C GLY A 33 -0.21 12.43 -16.67
N HIS A 34 -0.96 11.72 -15.81
CA HIS A 34 -0.94 11.88 -14.36
C HIS A 34 0.20 11.15 -13.67
N VAL A 35 0.80 10.16 -14.33
CA VAL A 35 1.93 9.40 -13.81
C VAL A 35 3.10 9.50 -14.77
N GLN A 36 4.14 10.21 -14.34
CA GLN A 36 5.43 10.19 -15.02
C GLN A 36 6.32 9.16 -14.32
N VAL A 37 6.41 7.96 -14.88
CA VAL A 37 7.52 7.07 -14.51
C VAL A 37 8.74 7.60 -15.25
N GLN A 38 9.66 8.23 -14.52
CA GLN A 38 10.88 8.75 -15.10
C GLN A 38 11.66 7.64 -15.83
N GLY A 39 12.26 8.03 -16.96
CA GLY A 39 12.89 7.18 -17.96
C GLY A 39 14.12 6.38 -17.49
N ALA A 40 14.74 5.71 -18.45
CA ALA A 40 15.80 4.71 -18.26
C ALA A 40 16.96 5.18 -17.35
N GLY A 41 17.19 4.46 -16.24
CA GLY A 41 18.25 4.73 -15.26
C GLY A 41 18.21 3.77 -14.07
N ILE A 42 19.31 3.68 -13.31
CA ILE A 42 19.67 2.61 -12.35
C ILE A 42 18.86 2.64 -11.03
N ALA A 43 17.84 3.49 -10.92
CA ALA A 43 17.03 3.67 -9.69
C ALA A 43 15.54 3.90 -10.00
N GLN A 44 14.95 3.15 -10.94
CA GLN A 44 13.49 3.16 -11.11
C GLN A 44 12.82 2.33 -10.01
N VAL A 45 12.14 2.99 -9.08
CA VAL A 45 11.14 2.32 -8.22
C VAL A 45 10.02 1.81 -9.12
N ARG A 46 9.84 0.49 -9.12
CA ARG A 46 8.92 -0.19 -10.01
C ARG A 46 7.51 -0.13 -9.42
N ASN A 47 6.50 -0.24 -10.28
CA ASN A 47 5.16 -0.51 -9.80
C ASN A 47 5.17 -1.84 -9.03
N GLY A 48 4.73 -1.81 -7.76
CA GLY A 48 4.74 -2.96 -6.86
C GLY A 48 5.95 -3.05 -5.92
N ASP A 49 6.80 -2.02 -5.84
CA ASP A 49 7.70 -1.82 -4.70
C ASP A 49 6.89 -1.44 -3.43
N ASP A 50 7.53 -1.47 -2.26
CA ASP A 50 6.83 -1.32 -0.98
C ASP A 50 6.27 0.09 -0.75
N CYS A 51 6.88 1.14 -1.32
CA CYS A 51 6.29 2.48 -1.30
C CYS A 51 6.72 3.34 -2.49
N ALA A 52 6.07 4.50 -2.65
CA ALA A 52 6.47 5.47 -3.67
C ALA A 52 7.78 6.17 -3.26
N ALA A 53 8.73 6.27 -4.18
CA ALA A 53 9.90 7.13 -4.03
C ALA A 53 9.76 8.37 -4.91
N ILE A 54 9.67 9.52 -4.26
CA ILE A 54 9.50 10.83 -4.88
C ILE A 54 10.87 11.51 -4.90
N PRO A 55 11.42 11.91 -6.06
CA PRO A 55 12.70 12.62 -6.12
C PRO A 55 12.70 13.87 -5.24
N ASP A 56 13.70 13.99 -4.37
CA ASP A 56 13.87 15.12 -3.44
C ASP A 56 15.36 15.43 -3.23
N GLY A 57 15.84 16.49 -3.89
CA GLY A 57 17.26 16.85 -3.92
C GLY A 57 18.13 15.73 -4.51
N ASP A 58 19.16 15.33 -3.76
CA ASP A 58 20.08 14.24 -4.12
C ASP A 58 19.52 12.85 -3.73
N GLY A 59 18.31 12.79 -3.17
CA GLY A 59 17.69 11.57 -2.66
C GLY A 59 16.22 11.43 -3.03
N HIS A 60 15.49 10.71 -2.18
CA HIS A 60 14.05 10.50 -2.34
C HIS A 60 13.31 10.72 -1.04
N LEU A 61 12.16 11.37 -1.13
CA LEU A 61 11.12 11.30 -0.11
C LEU A 61 10.30 10.02 -0.36
N LEU A 62 10.23 9.17 0.65
CA LEU A 62 9.44 7.95 0.59
C LEU A 62 8.04 8.20 1.12
N PHE A 63 7.03 7.69 0.42
CA PHE A 63 5.63 7.88 0.76
C PHE A 63 4.87 6.55 0.66
N ALA A 64 4.39 6.08 1.80
CA ALA A 64 3.55 4.90 1.93
C ALA A 64 2.15 5.32 2.40
N ILE A 65 1.14 4.68 1.82
CA ILE A 65 -0.25 4.71 2.31
C ILE A 65 -0.87 3.36 1.99
N GLU A 66 -1.68 2.85 2.90
CA GLU A 66 -2.32 1.55 2.74
C GLU A 66 -3.83 1.65 2.86
N GLY A 67 -4.51 0.79 2.08
CA GLY A 67 -5.95 0.69 2.04
C GLY A 67 -6.41 -0.66 2.59
N PHE A 68 -7.31 -0.64 3.58
CA PHE A 68 -7.84 -1.87 4.16
C PHE A 68 -9.13 -2.31 3.48
N VAL A 69 -9.26 -3.63 3.29
CA VAL A 69 -10.51 -4.24 2.79
C VAL A 69 -11.60 -4.16 3.86
N GLU A 70 -12.83 -3.90 3.44
CA GLU A 70 -13.99 -3.70 4.32
C GLU A 70 -14.17 -4.85 5.34
N ASP A 71 -14.11 -6.09 4.88
CA ASP A 71 -14.25 -7.28 5.74
C ASP A 71 -13.23 -7.31 6.87
N PHE A 72 -12.00 -6.82 6.64
CA PHE A 72 -10.95 -6.78 7.65
C PHE A 72 -11.23 -5.70 8.71
N VAL A 73 -11.59 -4.49 8.26
CA VAL A 73 -11.94 -3.38 9.15
C VAL A 73 -13.17 -3.74 10.00
N ALA A 74 -14.18 -4.38 9.41
CA ALA A 74 -15.40 -4.79 10.13
C ALA A 74 -15.13 -5.87 11.19
N GLN A 75 -14.24 -6.83 10.92
CA GLN A 75 -13.95 -7.92 11.84
C GLN A 75 -12.99 -7.52 12.97
N MET A 76 -12.02 -6.64 12.69
CA MET A 76 -10.96 -6.28 13.63
C MET A 76 -10.63 -4.78 13.59
N PRO A 77 -11.58 -3.89 13.93
CA PRO A 77 -11.45 -2.45 13.67
C PRO A 77 -10.25 -1.82 14.39
N TRP A 78 -10.04 -2.16 15.66
CA TRP A 78 -8.87 -1.68 16.41
C TRP A 78 -7.56 -2.15 15.77
N PHE A 79 -7.48 -3.42 15.38
CA PHE A 79 -6.27 -3.93 14.75
C PHE A 79 -6.05 -3.33 13.36
N ALA A 80 -7.11 -2.99 12.64
CA ALA A 80 -7.01 -2.26 11.38
C ALA A 80 -6.40 -0.87 11.58
N GLY A 81 -6.79 -0.14 12.64
CA GLY A 81 -6.17 1.13 13.03
C GLY A 81 -4.67 1.00 13.28
N TYR A 82 -4.30 0.06 14.17
CA TYR A 82 -2.90 -0.24 14.48
C TYR A 82 -2.10 -0.61 13.23
N CYS A 83 -2.68 -1.46 12.37
CA CYS A 83 -2.10 -1.82 11.09
C CYS A 83 -1.91 -0.59 10.20
N GLY A 84 -2.82 0.38 10.22
CA GLY A 84 -2.73 1.64 9.46
C GLY A 84 -1.43 2.39 9.71
N VAL A 85 -0.89 2.34 10.93
CA VAL A 85 0.44 2.87 11.24
C VAL A 85 1.52 1.84 10.88
N MET A 86 1.41 0.62 11.40
CA MET A 86 2.48 -0.37 11.39
C MET A 86 2.92 -0.78 9.98
N VAL A 87 1.99 -0.97 9.03
CA VAL A 87 2.34 -1.39 7.67
C VAL A 87 3.12 -0.31 6.93
N ASN A 88 2.66 0.94 7.01
CA ASN A 88 3.32 2.07 6.36
C ASN A 88 4.73 2.30 6.90
N LEU A 89 4.93 2.15 8.22
CA LEU A 89 6.27 2.21 8.81
C LEU A 89 7.17 1.09 8.30
N SER A 90 6.62 -0.11 8.13
CA SER A 90 7.34 -1.29 7.64
C SER A 90 7.76 -1.13 6.18
N ASP A 91 6.88 -0.61 5.33
CA ASP A 91 7.15 -0.38 3.91
C ASP A 91 8.26 0.67 3.70
N ILE A 92 8.22 1.76 4.49
CA ILE A 92 9.28 2.77 4.49
C ILE A 92 10.61 2.16 4.94
N ALA A 93 10.61 1.33 5.99
CA ALA A 93 11.81 0.68 6.49
C ALA A 93 12.38 -0.35 5.51
N ALA A 94 11.52 -1.09 4.79
CA ALA A 94 11.93 -2.05 3.76
C ALA A 94 12.66 -1.37 2.59
N MET A 95 12.28 -0.13 2.27
CA MET A 95 12.92 0.72 1.28
C MET A 95 14.18 1.43 1.82
N GLY A 96 14.61 1.14 3.05
CA GLY A 96 15.78 1.75 3.69
C GLY A 96 15.54 3.16 4.23
N GLY A 97 14.29 3.60 4.31
CA GLY A 97 13.91 4.91 4.80
C GLY A 97 13.74 4.99 6.32
N ARG A 98 13.58 6.22 6.79
CA ARG A 98 13.16 6.53 8.16
C ARG A 98 11.85 7.30 8.10
N ALA A 99 10.80 6.74 8.69
CA ALA A 99 9.50 7.42 8.74
C ALA A 99 9.59 8.71 9.56
N ILE A 100 8.94 9.77 9.05
CA ILE A 100 8.91 11.10 9.67
C ILE A 100 7.48 11.63 9.88
N ALA A 101 6.49 11.00 9.25
CA ALA A 101 5.07 11.37 9.33
C ALA A 101 4.20 10.13 9.01
N VAL A 102 2.92 10.21 9.36
CA VAL A 102 1.88 9.23 9.01
C VAL A 102 0.71 9.99 8.37
N VAL A 103 0.06 9.36 7.39
CA VAL A 103 -1.15 9.88 6.73
C VAL A 103 -2.26 8.86 6.91
N ASP A 104 -3.34 9.26 7.56
CA ASP A 104 -4.53 8.44 7.76
C ASP A 104 -5.71 8.98 6.95
N ALA A 105 -6.38 8.11 6.19
CA ALA A 105 -7.60 8.43 5.46
C ALA A 105 -8.74 7.53 5.96
N LEU A 106 -9.64 8.11 6.75
CA LEU A 106 -10.79 7.40 7.33
C LEU A 106 -12.11 7.93 6.76
N TRP A 107 -12.93 7.01 6.24
CA TRP A 107 -14.33 7.28 5.91
C TRP A 107 -15.20 6.32 6.73
N SER A 108 -16.15 6.87 7.49
CA SER A 108 -17.02 6.07 8.35
C SER A 108 -18.44 6.62 8.37
N THR A 109 -19.42 5.76 8.60
CA THR A 109 -20.85 6.13 8.65
C THR A 109 -21.14 7.09 9.81
N ASP A 110 -20.49 6.91 10.95
CA ASP A 110 -20.58 7.78 12.10
C ASP A 110 -19.33 7.68 13.00
N ALA A 111 -19.28 8.50 14.04
CA ALA A 111 -18.17 8.52 14.99
C ALA A 111 -18.04 7.22 15.81
N ALA A 112 -19.14 6.50 16.06
CA ALA A 112 -19.11 5.27 16.85
C ALA A 112 -18.43 4.13 16.09
N HIS A 113 -18.61 4.06 14.76
CA HIS A 113 -17.92 3.10 13.90
C HIS A 113 -16.45 3.47 13.68
N ALA A 114 -16.13 4.77 13.60
CA ALA A 114 -14.77 5.28 13.46
C ALA A 114 -13.92 5.07 14.74
N ALA A 115 -14.54 5.23 15.91
CA ALA A 115 -13.85 5.22 17.20
C ALA A 115 -12.93 4.01 17.43
N PRO A 116 -13.33 2.74 17.23
CA PRO A 116 -12.44 1.62 17.47
C PRO A 116 -11.24 1.61 16.52
N VAL A 117 -11.38 2.07 15.27
CA VAL A 117 -10.25 2.18 14.33
C VAL A 117 -9.26 3.25 14.81
N LEU A 118 -9.74 4.41 15.24
CA LEU A 118 -8.89 5.51 15.72
C LEU A 118 -8.19 5.21 17.06
N GLN A 119 -8.60 4.18 17.78
CA GLN A 119 -8.01 3.77 19.06
C GLN A 119 -6.85 2.79 18.91
N GLY A 120 -6.68 2.19 17.73
CA GLY A 120 -5.57 1.30 17.41
C GLY A 120 -4.51 2.03 16.62
#